data_AF-A0A7K0DP53-F1
#
_entry.id   AF-A0A7K0DP53-F1
#
_cell.length_a   1.000
_cell.length_b   1.000
_cell.length_c   1.000
_cell.angle_alpha   90.00
_cell.angle_beta   90.00
_cell.angle_gamma   90.00
#
_symmetry.space_group_name_H-M   'P 1'
#
loop_
_entity.id
_entity.type
_entity.pdbx_description
1 polymer ?
#
loop_
_entity_poly.entity_id
_entity_poly.type
_entity_poly.pdbx_seq_one_letter_code
_entity_poly.pdbx_strand_id
1 'polypeptide(L)'
;MSTDEDFAELTAMLDADDIEDEPRLIATHYATPEEAIEMVRAAQTLGLGIRLHNRLRVEEPNDDGEETAVEEWILDLLDSPPEVEED
;
A
#
# COMPACT_ATOMS: atom_id res chain seq x y z
N MET A 1 0.78 35.81 27.29
CA MET A 1 1.13 34.73 26.35
C MET A 1 1.46 35.42 25.05
N SER A 2 2.62 35.11 24.48
CA SER A 2 3.09 35.75 23.25
C SER A 2 2.36 35.12 22.08
N THR A 3 1.70 35.93 21.26
CA THR A 3 1.00 35.46 20.05
C THR A 3 1.93 34.74 19.06
N ASP A 4 3.25 34.89 19.19
CA ASP A 4 4.25 34.15 18.40
C ASP A 4 4.36 32.67 18.81
N GLU A 5 4.16 32.33 20.09
CA GLU A 5 4.17 30.92 20.53
C GLU A 5 2.90 30.20 20.06
N ASP A 6 1.75 30.85 20.19
CA ASP A 6 0.46 30.30 19.75
C ASP A 6 0.41 30.08 18.22
N PHE A 7 1.08 30.94 17.45
CA PHE A 7 1.16 30.80 15.99
C PHE A 7 2.09 29.66 15.58
N ALA A 8 3.23 29.50 16.24
CA ALA A 8 4.16 28.40 15.98
C ALA A 8 3.55 27.04 16.34
N GLU A 9 2.77 26.96 17.42
CA GLU A 9 2.05 25.75 17.81
C GLU A 9 0.94 25.39 16.81
N LEU A 10 0.22 26.39 16.29
CA LEU A 10 -0.79 26.20 15.23
C LEU A 10 -0.15 25.75 13.90
N THR A 11 0.98 26.33 13.51
CA THR A 11 1.72 25.91 12.30
C THR A 11 2.24 24.47 12.46
N ALA A 12 2.79 24.12 13.63
CA ALA A 12 3.23 22.75 13.89
C ALA A 12 2.08 21.73 13.92
N MET A 13 0.86 22.13 14.29
CA MET A 13 -0.34 21.30 14.17
C MET A 13 -0.78 21.13 12.71
N LEU A 14 -0.78 22.21 11.92
CA LEU A 14 -1.15 22.15 10.49
C LEU A 14 -0.13 21.37 9.66
N ASP A 15 1.16 21.49 9.95
CA ASP A 15 2.22 20.70 9.30
C ASP A 15 2.18 19.22 9.74
N ALA A 16 1.52 18.89 10.85
CA ALA A 16 1.27 17.51 11.25
C ALA A 16 0.06 16.90 10.53
N ASP A 17 -0.89 17.74 10.09
CA ASP A 17 -2.04 17.34 9.26
C ASP A 17 -1.60 17.01 7.81
N ASP A 18 -0.45 17.49 7.33
CA ASP A 18 0.15 17.07 6.03
C ASP A 18 0.53 15.56 6.01
N ILE A 19 0.59 14.88 7.16
CA ILE A 19 0.78 13.42 7.25
C ILE A 19 -0.55 12.69 6.94
N GLU A 20 -1.70 13.38 7.01
CA GLU A 20 -3.02 12.79 6.77
C GLU A 20 -3.40 12.65 5.28
N ASP A 21 -2.64 13.24 4.35
CA ASP A 21 -2.97 13.20 2.92
C ASP A 21 -2.50 11.91 2.21
N GLU A 22 -1.66 11.08 2.85
CA GLU A 22 -1.30 9.78 2.29
C GLU A 22 -2.31 8.68 2.69
N PRO A 23 -2.77 7.84 1.74
CA PRO A 23 -3.64 6.73 2.09
C PRO A 23 -2.96 5.75 3.05
N ARG A 24 -3.70 5.38 4.09
CA ARG A 24 -3.18 4.51 5.14
C ARG A 24 -3.31 3.05 4.75
N LEU A 25 -2.24 2.30 5.01
CA LEU A 25 -2.22 0.85 4.85
C LEU A 25 -3.16 0.16 5.85
N ILE A 26 -4.11 -0.59 5.32
CA ILE A 26 -5.02 -1.46 6.08
C ILE A 26 -4.39 -2.85 6.26
N ALA A 27 -3.92 -3.44 5.16
CA ALA A 27 -3.39 -4.81 5.15
C ALA A 27 -2.51 -5.07 3.92
N THR A 28 -1.58 -6.01 4.05
CA THR A 28 -0.79 -6.54 2.94
C THR A 28 -1.19 -7.98 2.67
N HIS A 29 -1.50 -8.30 1.40
CA HIS A 29 -1.84 -9.64 0.94
C HIS A 29 -0.79 -10.17 -0.04
N TYR A 30 -0.50 -11.46 0.07
CA TYR A 30 0.31 -12.22 -0.89
C TYR A 30 -0.62 -13.15 -1.64
N ALA A 31 -0.56 -13.13 -2.97
CA ALA A 31 -1.54 -13.80 -3.80
C ALA A 31 -0.97 -14.29 -5.13
N THR A 32 -1.66 -15.25 -5.72
CA THR A 32 -1.45 -15.61 -7.12
C THR A 32 -1.95 -14.49 -8.04
N PRO A 33 -1.57 -14.50 -9.34
CA PRO A 33 -2.08 -13.51 -10.30
C PRO A 33 -3.61 -13.47 -10.37
N GLU A 34 -4.28 -14.61 -10.33
CA GLU A 34 -5.75 -14.70 -10.39
C GLU A 34 -6.41 -14.11 -9.15
N GLU A 35 -5.90 -14.44 -7.97
CA GLU A 35 -6.37 -13.91 -6.70
C GLU A 35 -6.15 -12.39 -6.60
N ALA A 36 -5.01 -11.89 -7.10
CA ALA A 36 -4.71 -10.46 -7.16
C ALA A 36 -5.75 -9.69 -8.00
N ILE A 37 -6.16 -10.23 -9.14
CA ILE A 37 -7.21 -9.63 -9.99
C ILE A 37 -8.53 -9.53 -9.24
N GLU A 38 -8.94 -10.58 -8.52
CA GLU A 38 -10.19 -10.56 -7.75
C GLU A 38 -10.14 -9.56 -6.61
N MET A 39 -9.03 -9.48 -5.89
CA MET A 39 -8.82 -8.51 -4.82
C MET A 39 -8.84 -7.06 -5.32
N VAL A 40 -8.24 -6.80 -6.49
CA VAL A 40 -8.30 -5.47 -7.11
C VAL A 40 -9.73 -5.06 -7.45
N ARG A 41 -10.52 -5.98 -8.03
CA ARG A 41 -11.93 -5.73 -8.33
C ARG A 41 -12.76 -5.50 -7.06
N ALA A 42 -12.48 -6.26 -6.00
CA ALA A 42 -13.14 -6.11 -4.72
C ALA A 42 -12.84 -4.75 -4.09
N ALA A 43 -11.56 -4.36 -4.02
CA ALA A 43 -11.14 -3.06 -3.49
C ALA A 43 -11.78 -1.89 -4.27
N GLN A 44 -11.80 -1.97 -5.60
CA GLN A 44 -12.48 -0.98 -6.45
C GLN A 44 -13.97 -0.86 -6.11
N THR A 45 -14.66 -2.00 -5.89
CA THR A 45 -16.09 -2.01 -5.53
C THR A 45 -16.34 -1.39 -4.15
N LEU A 46 -15.37 -1.51 -3.24
CA LEU A 46 -15.43 -0.99 -1.88
C LEU A 46 -14.90 0.45 -1.74
N GLY A 47 -14.36 1.04 -2.82
CA GLY A 47 -13.76 2.37 -2.79
C GLY A 47 -12.42 2.44 -2.06
N LEU A 48 -11.71 1.31 -1.94
CA LEU A 48 -10.40 1.21 -1.31
C LEU A 48 -9.29 1.43 -2.34
N GLY A 49 -8.13 1.90 -1.86
CA GLY A 49 -6.93 2.00 -2.68
C GLY A 49 -6.10 0.72 -2.67
N ILE A 50 -5.25 0.55 -3.67
CA ILE A 50 -4.28 -0.54 -3.73
C ILE A 50 -2.93 -0.01 -4.24
N ARG A 51 -1.84 -0.46 -3.62
CA ARG A 51 -0.51 -0.50 -4.26
C ARG A 51 -0.20 -1.97 -4.60
N LEU A 52 0.14 -2.22 -5.86
CA LEU A 52 0.33 -3.55 -6.42
C LEU A 52 1.76 -3.68 -6.95
N HIS A 53 2.47 -4.72 -6.53
CA HIS A 53 3.77 -5.08 -7.10
C HIS A 53 3.93 -6.60 -7.11
N ASN A 54 4.81 -7.12 -7.97
CA ASN A 54 5.11 -8.55 -8.03
C ASN A 54 6.58 -8.83 -7.69
N ARG A 55 6.87 -10.07 -7.30
CA ARG A 55 8.22 -10.60 -7.19
C ARG A 55 8.24 -12.07 -7.61
N LEU A 56 9.43 -12.54 -7.99
CA LEU A 56 9.66 -13.97 -8.15
C LEU A 56 10.06 -14.57 -6.79
N ARG A 57 9.30 -15.56 -6.33
CA ARG A 57 9.60 -16.35 -5.13
C ARG A 57 10.12 -17.70 -5.56
N VAL A 58 11.36 -18.01 -5.16
CA VAL A 58 11.94 -19.35 -5.35
C VAL A 58 11.25 -20.30 -4.36
N GLU A 59 10.78 -21.43 -4.85
CA GLU A 59 10.16 -22.46 -4.03
C GLU A 59 11.21 -23.40 -3.45
N GLU A 60 10.82 -24.15 -2.42
CA GLU A 60 11.67 -25.22 -1.93
C GLU A 60 11.89 -26.24 -3.05
N PRO A 61 13.11 -26.77 -3.20
CA PRO A 61 13.42 -27.72 -4.24
C PRO A 61 12.50 -28.93 -4.13
N ASN A 62 11.98 -29.39 -5.27
CA ASN A 62 11.14 -30.57 -5.32
C ASN A 62 11.94 -31.85 -5.00
N ASP A 63 11.28 -33.00 -4.98
CA ASP A 63 11.93 -34.30 -4.66
C ASP A 63 13.08 -34.65 -5.63
N ASP A 64 13.11 -34.05 -6.82
CA ASP A 64 14.17 -34.22 -7.83
C ASP A 64 15.31 -33.18 -7.70
N GLY A 65 15.22 -32.28 -6.73
CA GLY A 65 16.21 -31.23 -6.46
C GLY A 65 16.15 -30.05 -7.43
N GLU A 66 15.07 -29.92 -8.21
CA GLU A 66 14.86 -28.80 -9.14
C GLU A 66 14.29 -27.59 -8.39
N GLU A 67 14.92 -26.43 -8.58
CA GLU A 67 14.43 -25.15 -8.07
C GLU A 67 13.45 -24.52 -9.07
N THR A 68 12.23 -24.28 -8.63
CA THR A 68 11.23 -23.53 -9.38
C THR A 68 11.05 -22.14 -8.79
N ALA A 69 10.67 -21.17 -9.62
CA ALA A 69 10.30 -19.84 -9.17
C ALA A 69 8.87 -19.54 -9.63
N VAL A 70 8.05 -19.05 -8.70
CA VAL A 70 6.67 -18.65 -8.97
C VAL A 70 6.52 -17.15 -8.82
N GLU A 71 5.62 -16.57 -9.61
CA GLU A 71 5.24 -15.18 -9.44
C GLU A 71 4.35 -15.03 -8.20
N GLU A 72 4.74 -14.12 -7.31
CA GLU A 72 3.97 -13.74 -6.13
C GLU A 72 3.59 -12.26 -6.24
N TRP A 73 2.29 -11.99 -6.13
CA TRP A 73 1.75 -10.63 -6.13
C TRP A 73 1.56 -10.15 -4.70
N ILE A 74 1.98 -8.92 -4.45
CA ILE A 74 1.91 -8.25 -3.16
C ILE A 74 0.97 -7.06 -3.31
N LEU A 75 -0.09 -7.08 -2.52
CA LEU A 75 -1.16 -6.09 -2.54
C LEU A 75 -1.24 -5.39 -1.20
N ASP A 76 -0.90 -4.11 -1.20
CA ASP A 76 -1.12 -3.22 -0.06
C ASP A 76 -2.50 -2.57 -0.23
N LEU A 77 -3.44 -2.97 0.61
CA LEU A 77 -4.79 -2.43 0.66
C LEU A 77 -4.79 -1.14 1.47
N LEU A 78 -5.31 -0.06 0.88
CA LEU A 78 -5.31 1.29 1.44
C LEU A 78 -6.74 1.75 1.69
N ASP A 79 -6.95 2.62 2.68
CA ASP A 79 -8.28 3.16 2.97
C ASP A 79 -8.80 4.17 1.95
N SER A 80 -7.92 4.74 1.12
CA SER A 80 -8.26 5.54 -0.06
C SER A 80 -7.31 5.26 -1.23
N PRO A 81 -7.68 5.56 -2.48
CA PRO A 81 -6.77 5.46 -3.63
C PRO A 81 -5.52 6.34 -3.45
N PRO A 82 -4.31 5.85 -3.80
CA PRO A 82 -3.11 6.67 -3.77
C PRO A 82 -3.18 7.80 -4.80
N GLU A 83 -2.79 8.99 -4.37
CA GLU A 83 -2.57 10.11 -5.26
C GLU A 83 -1.33 9.85 -6.12
N VAL A 84 -1.43 10.19 -7.40
CA VAL A 84 -0.31 10.13 -8.33
C VAL A 84 -0.01 11.56 -8.71
N GLU A 85 1.18 12.06 -8.37
CA GLU A 85 1.62 13.38 -8.84
C GLU A 85 1.67 13.35 -10.38
N GLU A 86 0.91 14.25 -11.02
CA GLU A 86 0.98 14.45 -12.47
C GLU A 86 2.25 15.24 -12.80
N ASP A 87 3.24 14.59 -13.43
CA ASP A 87 4.49 15.20 -13.96
C ASP A 87 4.23 16.22 -15.10
#